data_AF-A0A0B2UWU0-F1
#
_entry.id   AF-A0A0B2UWU0-F1
#
_cell.length_a   1.000
_cell.length_b   1.000
_cell.length_c   1.000
_cell.angle_alpha   90.00
_cell.angle_beta   90.00
_cell.angle_gamma   90.00
#
_symmetry.space_group_name_H-M   'P 1'
#
loop_
_entity.id
_entity.type
_entity.pdbx_description
1 polymer ?
#
loop_
_entity_poly.entity_id
_entity_poly.type
_entity_poly.pdbx_seq_one_letter_code
_entity_poly.pdbx_strand_id
1 'polypeptide(L)'
;MSDIPGTDEEKKKKERGPVGRMLFKVGERLGIVEQTRLAPEFIAEIEKYYKYQDAVEKIVTQLEMALQNDPKVLADGFIECPDKMDPYEQFAKNIKAFRHFQPDDKKESTITLEAIVKRLALMRREMQIKGRRAIRKMRRFIAGDRASMMEEQKKLMKARDAMDAARHEVKQARTNEMVEEKGKIYERSVHEFDTQAGKVASYPGRMPEDKENHQKEILEYFDVLASFHQNAAAMLGEHLSRLGVQSPIDVAAAIAT
;
A
#
# COMPACT_ATOMS: atom_id res chain seq x y z
N MET A 1 -18.66 45.57 -8.79
CA MET A 1 -18.24 44.27 -8.21
C MET A 1 -18.56 43.23 -9.25
N SER A 2 -17.54 42.82 -10.00
CA SER A 2 -17.63 41.88 -11.10
C SER A 2 -17.30 40.49 -10.59
N ASP A 3 -18.27 39.58 -10.65
CA ASP A 3 -18.07 38.16 -10.41
C ASP A 3 -17.09 37.60 -11.44
N ILE A 4 -16.01 36.97 -10.97
CA ILE A 4 -15.03 36.27 -11.79
C ILE A 4 -15.52 34.81 -11.90
N PRO A 5 -16.02 34.36 -13.07
CA PRO A 5 -16.43 32.97 -13.27
C PRO A 5 -15.18 32.15 -13.54
N GLY A 6 -14.57 31.58 -12.50
CA GLY A 6 -13.39 30.73 -12.65
C GLY A 6 -12.88 30.10 -11.35
N THR A 7 -13.21 30.66 -10.19
CA THR A 7 -12.65 30.23 -8.90
C THR A 7 -13.41 29.07 -8.23
N ASP A 8 -14.70 28.87 -8.57
CA ASP A 8 -15.54 27.81 -7.98
C ASP A 8 -15.38 26.45 -8.66
N GLU A 9 -15.09 26.40 -9.96
CA GLU A 9 -14.87 25.15 -10.69
C GLU A 9 -13.54 24.49 -10.32
N GLU A 10 -12.48 25.26 -10.12
CA GLU A 10 -11.17 24.73 -9.71
C GLU A 10 -11.20 24.14 -8.29
N LYS A 11 -11.97 24.78 -7.37
CA LYS A 11 -12.21 24.24 -6.03
C LYS A 11 -13.01 22.93 -6.09
N LYS A 12 -14.10 22.88 -6.87
CA LYS A 12 -14.88 21.65 -7.08
C LYS A 12 -14.10 20.54 -7.77
N LYS A 13 -13.16 20.86 -8.68
CA LYS A 13 -12.26 19.88 -9.31
C LYS A 13 -11.25 19.26 -8.32
N LYS A 14 -10.83 20.01 -7.28
CA LYS A 14 -9.94 19.51 -6.21
C LYS A 14 -10.66 18.61 -5.19
N GLU A 15 -11.93 18.89 -4.89
CA GLU A 15 -12.74 18.06 -3.96
C GLU A 15 -13.22 16.73 -4.55
N ARG A 16 -13.24 16.62 -5.88
CA ARG A 16 -13.68 15.39 -6.55
C ARG A 16 -12.63 14.27 -6.38
N GLY A 17 -13.07 13.16 -5.78
CA GLY A 17 -12.29 11.92 -5.73
C GLY A 17 -11.87 11.41 -7.12
N PRO A 18 -11.06 10.35 -7.21
CA PRO A 18 -10.59 9.80 -8.49
C PRO A 18 -11.72 9.55 -9.49
N VAL A 19 -12.85 9.03 -8.99
CA VAL A 19 -14.08 8.76 -9.75
C VAL A 19 -14.71 10.05 -10.28
N GLY A 20 -14.90 11.05 -9.41
CA GLY A 20 -15.48 12.34 -9.80
C GLY A 20 -14.62 13.10 -10.81
N ARG A 21 -13.29 13.02 -10.72
CA ARG A 21 -12.39 13.64 -11.72
C ARG A 21 -12.49 12.95 -13.09
N MET A 22 -12.68 11.63 -13.11
CA MET A 22 -12.77 10.86 -14.34
C MET A 22 -14.11 11.05 -15.06
N LEU A 23 -15.23 11.07 -14.32
CA LEU A 23 -16.56 11.35 -14.86
C LEU A 23 -16.64 12.74 -15.50
N PHE A 24 -15.99 13.75 -14.92
CA PHE A 24 -16.02 15.13 -15.42
C PHE A 24 -15.10 15.39 -16.61
N LYS A 25 -13.86 14.84 -16.64
CA LYS A 25 -12.92 15.03 -17.76
C LYS A 25 -13.45 14.54 -19.10
N VAL A 26 -14.43 13.63 -19.07
CA VAL A 26 -15.02 13.03 -20.24
C VAL A 26 -16.26 13.80 -20.70
N GLY A 27 -17.04 14.36 -19.76
CA GLY A 27 -18.17 15.26 -20.05
C GLY A 27 -17.79 16.49 -20.88
N GLU A 28 -16.57 17.02 -20.70
CA GLU A 28 -16.06 18.17 -21.47
C GLU A 28 -15.83 17.86 -22.97
N ARG A 29 -15.74 16.58 -23.40
CA ARG A 29 -15.38 16.21 -24.79
C ARG A 29 -16.56 16.02 -25.75
N LEU A 30 -17.80 15.93 -25.25
CA LEU A 30 -18.96 15.48 -26.04
C LEU A 30 -20.18 16.37 -25.80
N GLY A 31 -20.01 17.69 -25.92
CA GLY A 31 -21.04 18.71 -25.64
C GLY A 31 -22.33 18.67 -26.48
N ILE A 32 -22.57 17.62 -27.27
CA ILE A 32 -23.75 17.47 -28.14
C ILE A 32 -24.54 16.18 -27.83
N VAL A 33 -23.93 15.19 -27.15
CA VAL A 33 -24.54 13.87 -26.93
C VAL A 33 -24.98 13.72 -25.47
N GLU A 34 -26.25 13.36 -25.27
CA GLU A 34 -26.80 13.03 -23.95
C GLU A 34 -26.00 11.87 -23.33
N GLN A 35 -25.35 12.10 -22.18
CA GLN A 35 -24.52 11.10 -21.51
C GLN A 35 -25.33 10.21 -20.57
N THR A 36 -25.09 8.91 -20.64
CA THR A 36 -25.64 7.92 -19.70
C THR A 36 -25.00 8.12 -18.32
N ARG A 37 -25.85 8.20 -17.28
CA ARG A 37 -25.40 8.27 -15.89
C ARG A 37 -25.19 6.87 -15.34
N LEU A 38 -24.06 6.65 -14.66
CA LEU A 38 -23.85 5.43 -13.89
C LEU A 38 -24.76 5.43 -12.66
N ALA A 39 -25.18 4.24 -12.22
CA ALA A 39 -25.96 4.08 -11.01
C ALA A 39 -25.21 4.67 -9.79
N PRO A 40 -25.88 5.46 -8.92
CA PRO A 40 -25.24 6.03 -7.73
C PRO A 40 -24.59 4.98 -6.82
N GLU A 41 -25.21 3.81 -6.68
CA GLU A 41 -24.72 2.71 -5.86
C GLU A 41 -23.41 2.14 -6.40
N PHE A 42 -23.31 2.03 -7.73
CA PHE A 42 -22.09 1.60 -8.42
C PHE A 42 -20.93 2.58 -8.18
N ILE A 43 -21.20 3.88 -8.27
CA ILE A 43 -20.21 4.93 -7.96
C ILE A 43 -19.78 4.83 -6.49
N ALA A 44 -20.73 4.67 -5.58
CA ALA A 44 -20.44 4.59 -4.14
C ALA A 44 -19.56 3.39 -3.78
N GLU A 45 -19.79 2.21 -4.35
CA GLU A 45 -18.95 1.03 -4.10
C GLU A 45 -17.53 1.18 -4.66
N ILE A 46 -17.37 1.81 -5.83
CA ILE A 46 -16.05 2.15 -6.39
C ILE A 46 -15.31 3.12 -5.46
N GLU A 47 -15.97 4.18 -4.98
CA GLU A 47 -15.36 5.15 -4.08
C GLU A 47 -14.96 4.52 -2.74
N LYS A 48 -15.81 3.65 -2.20
CA LYS A 48 -15.53 2.88 -0.98
C LYS A 48 -14.30 1.99 -1.15
N TYR A 49 -14.14 1.36 -2.31
CA TYR A 49 -12.96 0.56 -2.60
C TYR A 49 -11.69 1.41 -2.73
N TYR A 50 -11.72 2.58 -3.37
CA TYR A 50 -10.57 3.50 -3.38
C TYR A 50 -10.19 3.96 -1.97
N LYS A 51 -11.18 4.30 -1.12
CA LYS A 51 -10.91 4.64 0.30
C LYS A 51 -10.25 3.48 1.04
N TYR A 52 -10.66 2.25 0.74
CA TYR A 52 -10.01 1.06 1.30
C TYR A 52 -8.56 0.93 0.81
N GLN A 53 -8.29 1.14 -0.48
CA GLN A 53 -6.92 1.16 -1.01
C GLN A 53 -6.04 2.21 -0.32
N ASP A 54 -6.55 3.44 -0.13
CA ASP A 54 -5.83 4.50 0.56
C ASP A 54 -5.53 4.14 2.04
N ALA A 55 -6.44 3.42 2.70
CA ALA A 55 -6.23 2.95 4.06
C ALA A 55 -5.15 1.85 4.13
N VAL A 56 -5.20 0.89 3.21
CA VAL A 56 -4.19 -0.18 3.10
C VAL A 56 -2.82 0.40 2.80
N GLU A 57 -2.74 1.38 1.90
CA GLU A 57 -1.49 2.11 1.59
C GLU A 57 -0.84 2.71 2.83
N LYS A 58 -1.62 3.46 3.63
CA LYS A 58 -1.13 4.03 4.89
C LYS A 58 -0.65 2.97 5.87
N ILE A 59 -1.40 1.88 6.01
CA ILE A 59 -1.01 0.78 6.91
C ILE A 59 0.32 0.18 6.46
N VAL A 60 0.46 -0.17 5.17
CA VAL A 60 1.71 -0.73 4.64
C VAL A 60 2.88 0.22 4.88
N THR A 61 2.73 1.52 4.62
CA THR A 61 3.80 2.50 4.90
C THR A 61 4.23 2.45 6.37
N GLN A 62 3.30 2.41 7.32
CA GLN A 62 3.64 2.35 8.75
C GLN A 62 4.31 1.03 9.13
N LEU A 63 3.83 -0.09 8.60
CA LEU A 63 4.43 -1.41 8.85
C LEU A 63 5.86 -1.50 8.26
N GLU A 64 6.10 -0.91 7.10
CA GLU A 64 7.43 -0.85 6.49
C GLU A 64 8.39 0.04 7.28
N MET A 65 7.92 1.21 7.75
CA MET A 65 8.70 2.10 8.61
C MET A 65 9.12 1.43 9.92
N ALA A 66 8.27 0.57 10.49
CA ALA A 66 8.62 -0.17 11.71
C ALA A 66 9.67 -1.28 11.47
N LEU A 67 9.76 -1.84 10.25
CA LEU A 67 10.81 -2.80 9.89
C LEU A 67 12.13 -2.12 9.50
N GLN A 68 12.04 -0.95 8.88
CA GLN A 68 13.18 -0.22 8.34
C GLN A 68 13.05 1.28 8.65
N ASN A 69 13.89 1.75 9.56
CA ASN A 69 13.87 3.14 10.01
C ASN A 69 14.66 4.08 9.06
N ASP A 70 15.44 3.55 8.11
CA ASP A 70 16.17 4.39 7.16
C ASP A 70 15.25 4.81 5.98
N PRO A 71 14.90 6.10 5.87
CA PRO A 71 14.01 6.59 4.82
C PRO A 71 14.60 6.44 3.42
N LYS A 72 15.93 6.37 3.27
CA LYS A 72 16.56 6.19 1.94
C LYS A 72 16.33 4.78 1.42
N VAL A 73 16.49 3.78 2.30
CA VAL A 73 16.24 2.37 1.96
C VAL A 73 14.77 2.16 1.58
N LEU A 74 13.86 2.77 2.33
CA LEU A 74 12.43 2.74 2.03
C LEU A 74 12.09 3.43 0.70
N ALA A 75 12.72 4.57 0.40
CA ALA A 75 12.49 5.30 -0.85
C ALA A 75 12.84 4.45 -2.09
N ASP A 76 13.83 3.57 -1.97
CA ASP A 76 14.22 2.62 -3.02
C ASP A 76 13.33 1.35 -3.05
N GLY A 77 12.34 1.24 -2.15
CA GLY A 77 11.38 0.14 -2.07
C GLY A 77 11.89 -1.10 -1.34
N PHE A 78 13.07 -1.02 -0.72
CA PHE A 78 13.70 -2.09 0.05
C PHE A 78 13.28 -2.05 1.52
N ILE A 79 13.39 -3.20 2.20
CA ILE A 79 13.21 -3.29 3.66
C ILE A 79 14.49 -3.77 4.32
N GLU A 80 15.21 -4.67 3.67
CA GLU A 80 16.46 -5.18 4.21
C GLU A 80 17.52 -4.05 4.29
N CYS A 81 18.22 -3.96 5.42
CA CYS A 81 19.37 -3.08 5.51
C CYS A 81 20.43 -3.46 4.46
N PRO A 82 21.07 -2.50 3.78
CA PRO A 82 22.19 -2.79 2.90
C PRO A 82 23.32 -3.51 3.64
N ASP A 83 24.14 -4.26 2.90
CA ASP A 83 25.28 -4.97 3.48
C ASP A 83 26.19 -4.01 4.24
N LYS A 84 26.55 -4.38 5.48
CA LYS A 84 27.44 -3.62 6.38
C LYS A 84 26.89 -2.26 6.84
N MET A 85 25.64 -1.93 6.48
CA MET A 85 24.98 -0.68 6.86
C MET A 85 23.99 -0.88 8.02
N ASP A 86 23.73 -2.12 8.44
CA ASP A 86 22.88 -2.35 9.60
C ASP A 86 23.52 -1.72 10.87
N PRO A 87 22.76 -0.93 11.65
CA PRO A 87 23.24 -0.33 12.90
C PRO A 87 23.96 -1.29 13.86
N TYR A 88 23.51 -2.54 13.99
CA TYR A 88 24.19 -3.53 14.82
C TYR A 88 25.50 -3.98 14.16
N GLU A 89 25.58 -4.14 12.84
CA GLU A 89 26.84 -4.45 12.16
C GLU A 89 27.88 -3.32 12.33
N GLN A 90 27.43 -2.08 12.19
CA GLN A 90 28.27 -0.90 12.42
C GLN A 90 28.75 -0.84 13.88
N PHE A 91 27.85 -1.13 14.83
CA PHE A 91 28.22 -1.15 16.24
C PHE A 91 29.21 -2.27 16.58
N ALA A 92 29.02 -3.48 16.05
CA ALA A 92 29.97 -4.59 16.21
C ALA A 92 31.35 -4.24 15.63
N LYS A 93 31.40 -3.59 14.46
CA LYS A 93 32.66 -3.09 13.87
C LYS A 93 33.36 -2.10 14.81
N ASN A 94 32.61 -1.19 15.41
CA ASN A 94 33.16 -0.20 16.34
C ASN A 94 33.66 -0.84 17.64
N ILE A 95 32.95 -1.84 18.20
CA ILE A 95 33.41 -2.62 19.36
C ILE A 95 34.75 -3.31 19.05
N LYS A 96 34.86 -3.94 17.88
CA LYS A 96 36.10 -4.58 17.43
C LYS A 96 37.27 -3.60 17.34
N ALA A 97 37.04 -2.41 16.80
CA ALA A 97 38.06 -1.35 16.74
C ALA A 97 38.46 -0.91 18.16
N PHE A 98 37.48 -0.68 19.03
CA PHE A 98 37.68 -0.22 20.40
C PHE A 98 38.48 -1.19 21.28
N ARG A 99 38.40 -2.50 21.01
CA ARG A 99 39.14 -3.56 21.75
C ARG A 99 40.63 -3.28 21.91
N HIS A 100 41.27 -2.61 20.94
CA HIS A 100 42.71 -2.34 20.97
C HIS A 100 43.10 -1.36 22.07
N PHE A 101 42.13 -0.56 22.55
CA PHE A 101 42.31 0.42 23.62
C PHE A 101 41.90 -0.11 24.99
N GLN A 102 41.50 -1.38 25.09
CA GLN A 102 41.07 -2.00 26.33
C GLN A 102 42.21 -2.76 27.02
N PRO A 103 42.24 -2.75 28.37
CA PRO A 103 43.08 -3.65 29.16
C PRO A 103 42.87 -5.12 28.77
N ASP A 104 43.91 -5.95 28.92
CA ASP A 104 43.87 -7.36 28.50
C ASP A 104 42.75 -8.16 29.18
N ASP A 105 42.47 -7.88 30.45
CA ASP A 105 41.39 -8.52 31.23
C ASP A 105 39.98 -8.16 30.74
N LYS A 106 39.84 -7.11 29.90
CA LYS A 106 38.56 -6.68 29.30
C LYS A 106 38.38 -7.12 27.85
N LYS A 107 39.45 -7.61 27.19
CA LYS A 107 39.39 -8.00 25.77
C LYS A 107 38.38 -9.11 25.52
N GLU A 108 38.30 -10.11 26.39
CA GLU A 108 37.33 -11.23 26.25
C GLU A 108 35.87 -10.74 26.31
N SER A 109 35.56 -9.82 27.22
CA SER A 109 34.23 -9.21 27.31
C SER A 109 33.86 -8.44 26.05
N THR A 110 34.82 -7.75 25.42
CA THR A 110 34.57 -7.07 24.13
C THR A 110 34.42 -8.04 22.95
N ILE A 111 35.04 -9.23 22.99
CA ILE A 111 34.80 -10.30 22.00
C ILE A 111 33.37 -10.80 22.13
N THR A 112 32.95 -11.09 23.36
CA THR A 112 31.59 -11.52 23.67
C THR A 112 30.55 -10.49 23.23
N LEU A 113 30.77 -9.21 23.54
CA LEU A 113 29.87 -8.13 23.13
C LEU A 113 29.80 -7.97 21.60
N GLU A 114 30.93 -8.04 20.90
CA GLU A 114 30.96 -8.03 19.43
C GLU A 114 30.09 -9.16 18.85
N ALA A 115 30.23 -10.38 19.39
CA ALA A 115 29.48 -11.56 18.93
C ALA A 115 27.97 -11.42 19.16
N ILE A 116 27.56 -10.90 20.33
CA ILE A 116 26.15 -10.62 20.67
C ILE A 116 25.55 -9.64 19.66
N VAL A 117 26.23 -8.53 19.41
CA VAL A 117 25.74 -7.48 18.52
C VAL A 117 25.68 -7.99 17.07
N LYS A 118 26.66 -8.79 16.61
CA LYS A 118 26.58 -9.48 15.32
C LYS A 118 25.37 -10.39 15.22
N ARG A 119 25.04 -11.11 16.29
CA ARG A 119 23.84 -11.97 16.31
C ARG A 119 22.55 -11.16 16.23
N LEU A 120 22.48 -10.01 16.90
CA LEU A 120 21.35 -9.07 16.76
C LEU A 120 21.18 -8.58 15.32
N ALA A 121 22.28 -8.28 14.62
CA ALA A 121 22.22 -7.91 13.21
C ALA A 121 21.58 -9.00 12.34
N LEU A 122 21.99 -10.27 12.52
CA LEU A 122 21.42 -11.41 11.79
C LEU A 122 19.92 -11.57 12.08
N MET A 123 19.54 -11.51 13.36
CA MET A 123 18.15 -11.62 13.78
C MET A 123 17.29 -10.48 13.20
N ARG A 124 17.82 -9.25 13.17
CA ARG A 124 17.13 -8.11 12.58
C ARG A 124 16.96 -8.25 11.07
N ARG A 125 17.99 -8.71 10.35
CA ARG A 125 17.90 -9.00 8.91
C ARG A 125 16.82 -10.04 8.63
N GLU A 126 16.78 -11.11 9.43
CA GLU A 126 15.75 -12.14 9.31
C GLU A 126 14.34 -11.59 9.59
N MET A 127 14.17 -10.75 10.63
CA MET A 127 12.93 -10.06 10.93
C MET A 127 12.48 -9.17 9.76
N GLN A 128 13.39 -8.40 9.16
CA GLN A 128 13.10 -7.56 7.99
C GLN A 128 12.60 -8.38 6.79
N ILE A 129 13.28 -9.47 6.46
CA ILE A 129 12.91 -10.38 5.36
C ILE A 129 11.53 -11.01 5.61
N LYS A 130 11.32 -11.56 6.81
CA LYS A 130 10.06 -12.21 7.18
C LYS A 130 8.91 -11.21 7.28
N GLY A 131 9.14 -10.05 7.87
CA GLY A 131 8.15 -8.98 7.99
C GLY A 131 7.72 -8.45 6.63
N ARG A 132 8.69 -8.21 5.73
CA ARG A 132 8.41 -7.84 4.33
C ARG A 132 7.56 -8.91 3.63
N ARG A 133 7.88 -10.18 3.84
CA ARG A 133 7.14 -11.30 3.26
C ARG A 133 5.72 -11.39 3.81
N ALA A 134 5.52 -11.13 5.10
CA ALA A 134 4.22 -11.19 5.78
C ALA A 134 3.22 -10.20 5.17
N ILE A 135 3.65 -9.03 4.70
CA ILE A 135 2.78 -8.00 4.09
C ILE A 135 2.81 -8.00 2.55
N ARG A 136 3.23 -9.10 1.93
CA ARG A 136 3.50 -9.14 0.48
C ARG A 136 2.25 -8.93 -0.37
N LYS A 137 1.08 -9.46 0.01
CA LYS A 137 -0.16 -9.27 -0.76
C LYS A 137 -0.64 -7.83 -0.62
N MET A 138 -0.64 -7.24 0.58
CA MET A 138 -0.95 -5.82 0.79
C MET A 138 -0.06 -4.92 -0.08
N ARG A 139 1.26 -5.17 -0.13
CA ARG A 139 2.17 -4.42 -1.02
C ARG A 139 1.79 -4.53 -2.50
N ARG A 140 1.43 -5.74 -2.97
CA ARG A 140 1.00 -5.95 -4.36
C ARG A 140 -0.35 -5.31 -4.66
N PHE A 141 -1.28 -5.36 -3.71
CA PHE A 141 -2.59 -4.75 -3.79
C PHE A 141 -2.48 -3.24 -4.05
N ILE A 142 -1.58 -2.56 -3.33
CA ILE A 142 -1.34 -1.12 -3.53
C ILE A 142 -0.66 -0.85 -4.87
N ALA A 143 0.37 -1.61 -5.22
CA ALA A 143 1.17 -1.35 -6.41
C ALA A 143 0.46 -1.70 -7.73
N GLY A 144 -0.34 -2.77 -7.75
CA GLY A 144 -0.98 -3.31 -8.95
C GLY A 144 -2.45 -2.93 -9.08
N ASP A 145 -3.26 -3.29 -8.09
CA ASP A 145 -4.73 -3.27 -8.24
C ASP A 145 -5.28 -1.85 -8.40
N ARG A 146 -4.64 -0.86 -7.80
CA ARG A 146 -5.02 0.55 -7.97
C ARG A 146 -4.83 1.00 -9.42
N ALA A 147 -3.69 0.69 -10.03
CA ALA A 147 -3.41 1.05 -11.41
C ALA A 147 -4.33 0.31 -12.38
N SER A 148 -4.52 -1.00 -12.16
CA SER A 148 -5.44 -1.82 -12.96
C SER A 148 -6.88 -1.30 -12.89
N MET A 149 -7.38 -0.96 -11.70
CA MET A 149 -8.73 -0.43 -11.54
C MET A 149 -8.90 0.93 -12.24
N MET A 150 -7.92 1.83 -12.12
CA MET A 150 -7.97 3.12 -12.82
C MET A 150 -8.04 2.94 -14.35
N GLU A 151 -7.30 1.98 -14.90
CA GLU A 151 -7.32 1.70 -16.34
C GLU A 151 -8.66 1.06 -16.77
N GLU A 152 -9.20 0.11 -16.00
CA GLU A 152 -10.51 -0.47 -16.30
C GLU A 152 -11.65 0.56 -16.16
N GLN A 153 -11.54 1.51 -15.22
CA GLN A 153 -12.48 2.63 -15.10
C GLN A 153 -12.39 3.58 -16.31
N LYS A 154 -11.18 3.82 -16.82
CA LYS A 154 -10.97 4.60 -18.05
C LYS A 154 -11.63 3.96 -19.26
N LYS A 155 -11.47 2.65 -19.40
CA LYS A 155 -12.12 1.87 -20.47
C LYS A 155 -13.64 1.93 -20.33
N LEU A 156 -14.18 1.85 -19.12
CA LEU A 156 -15.62 1.99 -18.87
C LEU A 156 -16.15 3.35 -19.36
N MET A 157 -15.44 4.43 -19.07
CA MET A 157 -15.86 5.76 -19.53
C MET A 157 -15.86 5.86 -21.05
N LYS A 158 -14.84 5.29 -21.72
CA LYS A 158 -14.78 5.26 -23.19
C LYS A 158 -15.91 4.42 -23.80
N ALA A 159 -16.19 3.24 -23.22
CA ALA A 159 -17.27 2.37 -23.69
C ALA A 159 -18.63 3.06 -23.54
N ARG A 160 -18.84 3.77 -22.43
CA ARG A 160 -20.03 4.59 -22.21
C ARG A 160 -20.20 5.66 -23.29
N ASP A 161 -19.15 6.41 -23.57
CA ASP A 161 -19.20 7.47 -24.58
C ASP A 161 -19.49 6.90 -25.98
N ALA A 162 -18.88 5.77 -26.34
CA ALA A 162 -19.13 5.08 -27.60
C ALA A 162 -20.59 4.59 -27.70
N MET A 163 -21.12 4.02 -26.62
CA MET A 163 -22.53 3.62 -26.51
C MET A 163 -23.47 4.81 -26.66
N ASP A 164 -23.19 5.94 -26.00
CA ASP A 164 -24.00 7.16 -26.09
C ASP A 164 -23.98 7.75 -27.51
N ALA A 165 -22.82 7.74 -28.17
CA ALA A 165 -22.69 8.16 -29.56
C ALA A 165 -23.48 7.25 -30.51
N ALA A 166 -23.35 5.92 -30.38
CA ALA A 166 -24.11 4.96 -31.17
C ALA A 166 -25.63 5.12 -30.96
N ARG A 167 -26.06 5.35 -29.71
CA ARG A 167 -27.46 5.66 -29.38
C ARG A 167 -27.94 6.90 -30.11
N HIS A 168 -27.13 7.96 -30.15
CA HIS A 168 -27.46 9.19 -30.86
C HIS A 168 -27.57 8.96 -32.37
N GLU A 169 -26.68 8.17 -32.97
CA GLU A 169 -26.72 7.85 -34.39
C GLU A 169 -27.99 7.08 -34.80
N VAL A 170 -28.45 6.15 -33.95
CA VAL A 170 -29.72 5.44 -34.13
C VAL A 170 -30.90 6.43 -34.09
N LYS A 171 -30.92 7.35 -33.12
CA LYS A 171 -31.95 8.41 -33.02
C LYS A 171 -31.98 9.33 -34.25
N GLN A 172 -30.84 9.53 -34.92
CA GLN A 172 -30.71 10.38 -36.11
C GLN A 172 -30.95 9.62 -37.44
N ALA A 173 -31.19 8.31 -37.41
CA ALA A 173 -31.44 7.52 -38.62
C ALA A 173 -32.79 7.90 -39.25
N ARG A 174 -32.81 8.00 -40.59
CA ARG A 174 -33.99 8.47 -41.36
C ARG A 174 -34.71 7.39 -42.15
N THR A 175 -34.11 6.20 -42.27
CA THR A 175 -34.67 5.05 -42.99
C THR A 175 -34.62 3.81 -42.10
N ASN A 176 -35.53 2.87 -42.33
CA ASN A 176 -35.59 1.62 -41.55
C ASN A 176 -34.31 0.79 -41.69
N GLU A 177 -33.70 0.78 -42.88
CA GLU A 177 -32.43 0.09 -43.13
C GLU A 177 -31.28 0.70 -42.30
N MET A 178 -31.20 2.04 -42.24
CA MET A 178 -30.20 2.72 -41.39
C MET A 178 -30.45 2.50 -39.89
N VAL A 179 -31.72 2.40 -39.47
CA VAL A 179 -32.07 2.08 -38.08
C VAL A 179 -31.57 0.68 -37.73
N GLU A 180 -31.76 -0.30 -38.60
CA GLU A 180 -31.31 -1.68 -38.35
C GLU A 180 -29.78 -1.78 -38.30
N GLU A 181 -29.07 -1.16 -39.26
CA GLU A 181 -27.61 -1.16 -39.31
C GLU A 181 -26.99 -0.50 -38.06
N LYS A 182 -27.44 0.70 -37.73
CA LYS A 182 -26.96 1.44 -36.55
C LYS A 182 -27.41 0.79 -35.24
N GLY A 183 -28.57 0.16 -35.23
CA GLY A 183 -29.07 -0.62 -34.09
C GLY A 183 -28.10 -1.74 -33.70
N LYS A 184 -27.55 -2.47 -34.68
CA LYS A 184 -26.52 -3.52 -34.45
C LYS A 184 -25.21 -2.95 -33.90
N ILE A 185 -24.86 -1.70 -34.23
CA ILE A 185 -23.69 -1.02 -33.65
C ILE A 185 -23.98 -0.66 -32.19
N TYR A 186 -25.14 -0.05 -31.92
CA TYR A 186 -25.55 0.31 -30.58
C TYR A 186 -25.60 -0.91 -29.65
N GLU A 187 -26.20 -2.02 -30.09
CA GLU A 187 -26.27 -3.26 -29.31
C GLU A 187 -24.87 -3.80 -28.93
N ARG A 188 -23.92 -3.76 -29.88
CA ARG A 188 -22.52 -4.13 -29.59
C ARG A 188 -21.87 -3.19 -28.57
N SER A 189 -22.10 -1.89 -28.68
CA SER A 189 -21.56 -0.92 -27.73
C SER A 189 -22.17 -1.05 -26.32
N VAL A 190 -23.46 -1.41 -26.22
CA VAL A 190 -24.10 -1.75 -24.94
C VAL A 190 -23.43 -2.97 -24.31
N HIS A 191 -23.24 -4.04 -25.08
CA HIS A 191 -22.57 -5.24 -24.59
C HIS A 191 -21.14 -4.98 -24.10
N GLU A 192 -20.38 -4.14 -24.82
CA GLU A 192 -19.03 -3.74 -24.40
C GLU A 192 -19.05 -2.89 -23.13
N PHE A 193 -19.99 -1.95 -23.01
CA PHE A 193 -20.19 -1.15 -21.80
C PHE A 193 -20.51 -2.03 -20.59
N ASP A 194 -21.47 -2.95 -20.72
CA ASP A 194 -21.88 -3.86 -19.64
C ASP A 194 -20.74 -4.79 -19.22
N THR A 195 -20.01 -5.34 -20.19
CA THR A 195 -18.82 -6.17 -19.94
C THR A 195 -17.77 -5.39 -19.15
N GLN A 196 -17.53 -4.13 -19.54
CA GLN A 196 -16.55 -3.28 -18.87
C GLN A 196 -17.03 -2.82 -17.48
N ALA A 197 -18.32 -2.59 -17.30
CA ALA A 197 -18.93 -2.28 -16.02
C ALA A 197 -18.79 -3.47 -15.05
N GLY A 198 -19.01 -4.69 -15.54
CA GLY A 198 -18.79 -5.93 -14.78
C GLY A 198 -17.36 -6.09 -14.30
N LYS A 199 -16.36 -5.79 -15.15
CA LYS A 199 -14.94 -5.79 -14.74
C LYS A 199 -14.67 -4.81 -13.62
N VAL A 200 -15.18 -3.57 -13.72
CA VAL A 200 -15.00 -2.57 -12.66
C VAL A 200 -15.73 -2.97 -11.37
N ALA A 201 -16.94 -3.53 -11.47
CA ALA A 201 -17.70 -4.05 -10.32
C ALA A 201 -16.98 -5.18 -9.58
N SER A 202 -16.19 -5.98 -10.30
CA SER A 202 -15.46 -7.11 -9.71
C SER A 202 -14.41 -6.69 -8.68
N TYR A 203 -13.93 -5.44 -8.69
CA TYR A 203 -12.97 -4.94 -7.70
C TYR A 203 -13.62 -4.79 -6.32
N PRO A 204 -14.67 -3.94 -6.14
CA PRO A 204 -15.44 -3.92 -4.89
C PRO A 204 -15.98 -5.29 -4.48
N GLY A 205 -16.36 -6.15 -5.44
CA GLY A 205 -16.85 -7.51 -5.17
C GLY A 205 -15.84 -8.41 -4.47
N ARG A 206 -14.53 -8.24 -4.72
CA ARG A 206 -13.44 -9.00 -4.08
C ARG A 206 -13.00 -8.43 -2.73
N MET A 207 -13.43 -7.21 -2.40
CA MET A 207 -13.02 -6.50 -1.19
C MET A 207 -13.20 -7.30 0.12
N PRO A 208 -14.26 -8.11 0.34
CA PRO A 208 -14.37 -8.92 1.55
C PRO A 208 -13.23 -9.93 1.70
N GLU A 209 -12.85 -10.59 0.60
CA GLU A 209 -11.74 -11.55 0.57
C GLU A 209 -10.39 -10.84 0.75
N ASP A 210 -10.21 -9.69 0.11
CA ASP A 210 -9.01 -8.86 0.29
C ASP A 210 -8.84 -8.45 1.76
N LYS A 211 -9.93 -8.04 2.42
CA LYS A 211 -9.92 -7.68 3.85
C LYS A 211 -9.50 -8.83 4.75
N GLU A 212 -10.06 -10.01 4.54
CA GLU A 212 -9.70 -11.19 5.32
C GLU A 212 -8.21 -11.56 5.11
N ASN A 213 -7.74 -11.53 3.87
CA ASN A 213 -6.34 -11.78 3.54
C ASN A 213 -5.41 -10.75 4.20
N HIS A 214 -5.73 -9.46 4.13
CA HIS A 214 -4.94 -8.40 4.74
C HIS A 214 -4.92 -8.47 6.26
N GLN A 215 -6.02 -8.90 6.90
CA GLN A 215 -6.04 -9.15 8.35
C GLN A 215 -5.07 -10.25 8.75
N LYS A 216 -5.02 -11.36 8.00
CA LYS A 216 -4.06 -12.45 8.25
C LYS A 216 -2.62 -11.97 8.10
N GLU A 217 -2.31 -11.20 7.06
CA GLU A 217 -0.97 -10.64 6.84
C GLU A 217 -0.52 -9.70 7.98
N ILE A 218 -1.44 -8.92 8.54
CA ILE A 218 -1.14 -8.04 9.69
C ILE A 218 -0.81 -8.88 10.94
N LEU A 219 -1.55 -9.95 11.20
CA LEU A 219 -1.27 -10.85 12.33
C LEU A 219 0.09 -11.55 12.16
N GLU A 220 0.35 -12.11 10.97
CA GLU A 220 1.64 -12.74 10.64
C GLU A 220 2.81 -11.75 10.80
N TYR A 221 2.61 -10.49 10.42
CA TYR A 221 3.61 -9.43 10.61
C TYR A 221 3.93 -9.25 12.11
N PHE A 222 2.92 -9.12 12.97
CA PHE A 222 3.15 -8.93 14.41
C PHE A 222 3.77 -10.16 15.07
N ASP A 223 3.45 -11.38 14.63
CA ASP A 223 4.10 -12.60 15.10
C ASP A 223 5.60 -12.61 14.77
N VAL A 224 5.99 -12.10 13.60
CA VAL A 224 7.40 -11.93 13.22
C VAL A 224 8.12 -10.95 14.15
N LEU A 225 7.52 -9.79 14.43
CA LEU A 225 8.12 -8.81 15.34
C LEU A 225 8.20 -9.35 16.77
N ALA A 226 7.13 -9.97 17.26
CA ALA A 226 7.10 -10.57 18.59
C ALA A 226 8.21 -11.61 18.74
N SER A 227 8.36 -12.50 17.74
CA SER A 227 9.41 -13.51 17.72
C SER A 227 10.82 -12.88 17.76
N PHE A 228 11.06 -11.82 16.99
CA PHE A 228 12.34 -11.11 17.03
C PHE A 228 12.62 -10.54 18.43
N HIS A 229 11.67 -9.79 18.99
CA HIS A 229 11.87 -9.13 20.28
C HIS A 229 12.02 -10.12 21.43
N GLN A 230 11.23 -11.19 21.47
CA GLN A 230 11.35 -12.24 22.49
C GLN A 230 12.70 -12.94 22.42
N ASN A 231 13.14 -13.34 21.22
CA ASN A 231 14.43 -13.98 21.04
C ASN A 231 15.60 -13.05 21.38
N ALA A 232 15.51 -11.77 21.00
CA ALA A 232 16.53 -10.78 21.29
C ALA A 232 16.62 -10.51 22.81
N ALA A 233 15.47 -10.37 23.48
CA ALA A 233 15.41 -10.17 24.92
C ALA A 233 15.97 -11.37 25.69
N ALA A 234 15.60 -12.60 25.33
CA ALA A 234 16.10 -13.81 25.96
C ALA A 234 17.63 -13.93 25.84
N MET A 235 18.15 -13.72 24.63
CA MET A 235 19.59 -13.75 24.36
C MET A 235 20.35 -12.66 25.14
N LEU A 236 19.84 -11.42 25.11
CA LEU A 236 20.45 -10.33 25.86
C LEU A 236 20.39 -10.55 27.37
N GLY A 237 19.27 -11.04 27.92
CA GLY A 237 19.12 -11.32 29.34
C GLY A 237 20.12 -12.37 29.85
N GLU A 238 20.32 -13.46 29.09
CA GLU A 238 21.32 -14.49 29.40
C GLU A 238 22.74 -13.91 29.44
N HIS A 239 23.11 -13.13 28.42
CA HIS A 239 24.46 -12.59 28.31
C HIS A 239 24.76 -11.44 29.27
N LEU A 240 23.80 -10.55 29.53
CA LEU A 240 23.95 -9.44 30.49
C LEU A 240 24.12 -9.98 31.91
N SER A 241 23.35 -11.01 32.28
CA SER A 241 23.48 -11.68 33.59
C SER A 241 24.89 -12.25 33.79
N ARG A 242 25.47 -12.88 32.76
CA ARG A 242 26.85 -13.39 32.80
C ARG A 242 27.90 -12.29 32.92
N LEU A 243 27.61 -11.09 32.41
CA LEU A 243 28.48 -9.92 32.54
C LEU A 243 28.29 -9.17 33.88
N GLY A 244 27.44 -9.69 34.78
CA GLY A 244 27.13 -9.04 36.06
C GLY A 244 26.30 -7.77 35.91
N VAL A 245 25.66 -7.56 34.75
CA VAL A 245 24.78 -6.41 34.51
C VAL A 245 23.38 -6.79 34.99
N GLN A 246 22.92 -6.10 36.03
CA GLN A 246 21.58 -6.28 36.57
C GLN A 246 20.53 -5.74 35.58
N SER A 247 19.45 -6.51 35.40
CA SER A 247 18.32 -6.09 34.56
C SER A 247 17.72 -4.79 35.13
N PRO A 248 17.55 -3.74 34.30
CA PRO A 248 16.87 -2.52 34.73
C PRO A 248 15.44 -2.76 35.25
N ILE A 249 14.78 -3.81 34.75
CA ILE A 249 13.44 -4.23 35.19
C ILE A 249 13.51 -4.82 36.60
N ASP A 250 14.50 -5.65 36.88
CA ASP A 250 14.68 -6.27 38.20
C ASP A 250 15.12 -5.23 39.23
N VAL A 251 15.96 -4.27 38.81
CA VAL A 251 16.34 -3.11 39.63
C VAL A 251 15.12 -2.23 39.93
N ALA A 252 14.27 -1.95 38.94
CA ALA A 252 13.04 -1.17 39.14
C ALA A 252 12.01 -1.90 40.03
N ALA A 253 11.87 -3.23 39.88
CA ALA A 253 11.01 -4.06 40.71
C ALA A 253 11.50 -4.12 42.17
N ALA A 254 12.82 -4.20 42.39
CA ALA A 254 13.43 -4.19 43.71
C ALA A 254 13.32 -2.84 44.44
N ILE A 255 13.23 -1.72 43.71
CA ILE A 255 13.00 -0.38 44.27
C ILE A 255 11.52 -0.16 44.63
N ALA A 256 10.60 -0.93 44.03
CA ALA A 256 9.16 -0.82 44.26
C ALA A 256 8.65 -1.69 45.42
N THR A 257 9.52 -2.47 46.07
CA THR A 257 9.27 -3.28 47.28
C THR A 257 9.99 -2.71 48.48
#